data_AF-A0A256XN54-F1
#
_entry.id   AF-A0A256XN54-F1
#
_cell.length_a   1.000
_cell.length_b   1.000
_cell.length_c   1.000
_cell.angle_alpha   90.00
_cell.angle_beta   90.00
_cell.angle_gamma   90.00
#
_symmetry.space_group_name_H-M   'P 1'
#
loop_
_entity.id
_entity.type
_entity.pdbx_description
1 polymer ?
#
loop_
_entity_poly.entity_id
_entity_poly.type
_entity_poly.pdbx_seq_one_letter_code
_entity_poly.pdbx_strand_id
1 'polypeptide(L)'
;MHVIRSMSQPPPPPPPPPPKKKKPILLILIVIVLLIVIIGGIAAFFFFKGLIPGIQLPFTGGETGGTEQQQPPSTGISWNVGEWVRYETNQGYTLEIKIEDFEVKQGVNCVKIVQKMEMENGEITMTFWLDPTTRKVVWWHQLIKIGTQTIEKEGPGAELPAKNNVWVFKDFGKYLGEETITVPAGTFKCKKYSRKTPEGEIVLWVNDQIPITKLVKSKNKKGGQVVFEMELVAYGS
;
A
#
# COMPACT_ATOMS: atom_id res chain seq x y z
N MET A 1 13.75 -33.39 70.85
CA MET A 1 13.55 -33.08 69.41
C MET A 1 14.56 -32.00 69.02
N HIS A 2 15.60 -32.37 68.26
CA HIS A 2 16.64 -31.44 67.81
C HIS A 2 16.22 -30.77 66.49
N VAL A 3 16.32 -29.45 66.41
CA VAL A 3 16.15 -28.65 65.20
C VAL A 3 17.52 -28.40 64.59
N ILE A 4 17.80 -28.97 63.41
CA ILE A 4 19.01 -28.69 62.64
C ILE A 4 18.65 -27.63 61.59
N ARG A 5 19.21 -26.42 61.74
CA ARG A 5 19.17 -25.37 60.72
C ARG A 5 20.09 -25.76 59.56
N SER A 6 19.52 -26.00 58.38
CA SER A 6 20.29 -26.11 57.14
C SER A 6 20.74 -24.72 56.70
N MET A 7 22.05 -24.46 56.73
CA MET A 7 22.63 -23.26 56.13
C MET A 7 22.92 -23.53 54.64
N SER A 8 22.31 -22.73 53.77
CA SER A 8 22.56 -22.72 52.32
C SER A 8 23.94 -22.16 52.00
N GLN A 9 24.78 -22.93 51.29
CA GLN A 9 26.04 -22.46 50.74
C GLN A 9 25.76 -21.58 49.49
N PRO A 10 26.41 -20.42 49.31
CA PRO A 10 26.24 -19.62 48.09
C PRO A 10 26.90 -20.31 46.88
N PRO A 11 26.33 -20.16 45.67
CA PRO A 11 26.84 -20.83 44.47
C PRO A 11 28.24 -20.31 44.08
N PRO A 12 29.09 -21.15 43.47
CA PRO A 12 30.42 -20.75 43.04
C PRO A 12 30.35 -19.66 41.94
N PRO A 13 31.33 -18.76 41.88
CA PRO A 13 31.37 -17.70 40.86
C PRO A 13 31.54 -18.30 39.45
N PRO A 14 30.95 -17.67 38.42
CA PRO A 14 31.05 -18.15 37.05
C PRO A 14 32.49 -18.04 36.51
N PRO A 15 32.90 -18.96 35.62
CA PRO A 15 34.23 -18.93 35.00
C PRO A 15 34.42 -17.68 34.12
N PRO A 16 35.66 -17.14 34.02
CA PRO A 16 35.94 -15.99 33.18
C PRO A 16 35.72 -16.29 31.69
N PRO A 17 35.22 -15.30 30.91
CA PRO A 17 34.97 -15.48 29.50
C PRO A 17 36.27 -15.68 28.68
N PRO A 18 36.27 -16.54 27.65
CA PRO A 18 37.42 -16.77 26.80
C PRO A 18 37.79 -15.53 25.95
N PRO A 19 39.07 -15.36 25.58
CA PRO A 19 39.57 -14.18 24.87
C PRO A 19 38.93 -13.99 23.47
N LYS A 20 38.50 -12.76 23.17
CA LYS A 20 37.85 -12.37 21.91
C LYS A 20 38.81 -12.48 20.72
N LYS A 21 38.51 -13.42 19.81
CA LYS A 21 39.17 -13.59 18.50
C LYS A 21 38.81 -12.38 17.60
N LYS A 22 39.79 -11.53 17.27
CA LYS A 22 39.62 -10.42 16.31
C LYS A 22 39.32 -11.00 14.91
N LYS A 23 38.12 -10.71 14.38
CA LYS A 23 37.68 -11.17 13.04
C LYS A 23 38.18 -10.21 11.94
N PRO A 24 38.45 -10.71 10.72
CA PRO A 24 39.13 -9.96 9.66
C PRO A 24 38.19 -8.99 8.95
N ILE A 25 38.06 -7.77 9.49
CA ILE A 25 37.23 -6.68 8.93
C ILE A 25 37.69 -6.25 7.52
N LEU A 26 38.99 -6.40 7.22
CA LEU A 26 39.57 -5.97 5.95
C LEU A 26 39.08 -6.79 4.75
N LEU A 27 38.80 -8.09 4.92
CA LEU A 27 38.29 -8.96 3.86
C LEU A 27 36.83 -8.64 3.49
N ILE A 28 36.03 -8.23 4.48
CA ILE A 28 34.61 -7.87 4.26
C ILE A 28 34.50 -6.58 3.46
N LEU A 29 35.37 -5.59 3.71
CA LEU A 29 35.38 -4.33 2.96
C LEU A 29 35.76 -4.52 1.48
N ILE A 30 36.72 -5.40 1.18
CA ILE A 30 37.12 -5.70 -0.20
C ILE A 30 35.98 -6.37 -0.99
N VAL A 31 35.23 -7.28 -0.35
CA VAL A 31 34.06 -7.93 -0.97
C VAL A 31 32.92 -6.94 -1.22
N ILE A 32 32.70 -5.98 -0.31
CA ILE A 32 31.65 -4.96 -0.47
C ILE A 32 31.98 -4.00 -1.62
N VAL A 33 33.23 -3.55 -1.76
CA VAL A 33 33.63 -2.66 -2.86
C VAL A 33 33.51 -3.36 -4.22
N LEU A 34 33.88 -4.65 -4.32
CA LEU A 34 33.70 -5.44 -5.55
C LEU A 34 32.22 -5.61 -5.93
N LEU A 35 31.32 -5.81 -4.96
CA LEU A 35 29.88 -5.90 -5.21
C LEU A 35 29.29 -4.56 -5.73
N ILE A 36 29.76 -3.43 -5.22
CA ILE A 36 29.27 -2.10 -5.66
C ILE A 36 29.68 -1.80 -7.11
N VAL A 37 30.89 -2.21 -7.53
CA VAL A 37 31.34 -2.01 -8.94
C VAL A 37 30.55 -2.89 -9.92
N ILE A 38 30.19 -4.11 -9.53
CA ILE A 38 29.38 -5.01 -10.37
C ILE A 38 27.92 -4.49 -10.49
N ILE A 39 27.35 -3.94 -9.42
CA ILE A 39 25.99 -3.41 -9.43
C ILE A 39 25.92 -2.04 -10.14
N GLY A 40 26.94 -1.20 -9.99
CA GLY A 40 27.05 0.09 -10.68
C GLY A 40 27.19 -0.04 -12.21
N GLY A 41 27.75 -1.15 -12.70
CA GLY A 41 27.89 -1.43 -14.14
C GLY A 41 26.60 -1.85 -14.87
N ILE A 42 25.58 -2.32 -14.15
CA ILE A 42 24.33 -2.82 -14.77
C ILE A 42 23.29 -1.70 -14.93
N ALA A 43 23.36 -0.63 -14.11
CA ALA A 43 22.47 0.52 -14.22
C ALA A 43 22.74 1.41 -15.46
N ALA A 44 23.96 1.37 -16.02
CA ALA A 44 24.33 2.12 -17.22
C ALA A 44 23.97 1.41 -18.54
N PHE A 45 23.63 0.11 -18.52
CA PHE A 45 23.38 -0.68 -19.73
C PHE A 45 21.91 -0.68 -20.20
N PHE A 46 20.96 -0.30 -19.34
CA PHE A 46 19.52 -0.27 -19.70
C PHE A 46 18.99 1.12 -20.09
N PHE A 47 19.84 2.15 -20.17
CA PHE A 47 19.45 3.51 -20.54
C PHE A 47 19.58 3.85 -22.04
N PHE A 48 20.00 2.89 -22.88
CA PHE A 48 20.16 3.10 -24.33
C PHE A 48 19.67 1.88 -25.12
N LYS A 49 18.38 1.84 -25.47
CA LYS A 49 17.82 1.37 -26.76
C LYS A 49 16.30 1.27 -26.71
N GLY A 50 15.62 2.13 -27.47
CA GLY A 50 14.17 2.04 -27.64
C GLY A 50 13.48 3.15 -28.43
N LEU A 51 14.19 3.82 -29.36
CA LEU A 51 13.56 4.56 -30.46
C LEU A 51 12.90 3.55 -31.41
N ILE A 52 11.59 3.68 -31.67
CA ILE A 52 11.00 3.36 -32.98
C ILE A 52 10.16 4.57 -33.43
N PRO A 53 10.31 5.01 -34.69
CA PRO A 53 9.68 6.20 -35.25
C PRO A 53 8.33 5.89 -35.92
N GLY A 54 7.48 6.91 -36.01
CA GLY A 54 6.47 7.05 -37.06
C GLY A 54 5.05 6.62 -36.70
N ILE A 55 4.25 7.58 -36.22
CA ILE A 55 2.92 7.88 -36.78
C ILE A 55 2.74 9.42 -36.73
N GLN A 56 2.54 10.05 -37.88
CA GLN A 56 2.15 11.46 -38.01
C GLN A 56 0.61 11.60 -37.98
N LEU A 57 0.12 12.41 -37.04
CA LEU A 57 -0.83 13.56 -37.10
C LEU A 57 -2.07 13.50 -38.05
N PRO A 58 -3.24 14.07 -37.66
CA PRO A 58 -3.46 15.55 -37.59
C PRO A 58 -4.30 15.98 -36.35
N PHE A 59 -4.18 17.19 -35.79
CA PHE A 59 -4.74 18.43 -36.34
C PHE A 59 -4.21 19.66 -35.58
N THR A 60 -4.00 20.73 -36.35
CA THR A 60 -3.84 22.13 -35.94
C THR A 60 -5.19 22.81 -35.76
N GLY A 61 -5.30 23.72 -34.78
CA GLY A 61 -6.20 24.88 -34.85
C GLY A 61 -6.95 25.24 -33.56
N GLY A 62 -6.73 26.48 -33.08
CA GLY A 62 -7.77 27.27 -32.41
C GLY A 62 -7.50 27.71 -30.97
N GLU A 63 -7.06 28.96 -30.80
CA GLU A 63 -7.30 29.74 -29.57
C GLU A 63 -8.80 29.94 -29.34
N THR A 64 -9.31 29.78 -28.12
CA THR A 64 -10.08 30.78 -27.32
C THR A 64 -10.57 30.17 -26.01
N GLY A 65 -10.63 31.01 -24.98
CA GLY A 65 -10.70 30.60 -23.57
C GLY A 65 -12.06 30.12 -23.05
N GLY A 66 -12.00 29.68 -21.78
CA GLY A 66 -13.13 29.26 -20.96
C GLY A 66 -12.64 28.36 -19.84
N THR A 67 -12.48 28.90 -18.64
CA THR A 67 -12.33 28.14 -17.40
C THR A 67 -13.59 27.30 -17.16
N GLU A 68 -13.54 26.04 -17.57
CA GLU A 68 -14.39 24.98 -17.05
C GLU A 68 -13.49 23.81 -16.67
N GLN A 69 -13.58 23.38 -15.41
CA GLN A 69 -12.93 22.18 -14.90
C GLN A 69 -13.53 20.97 -15.61
N GLN A 70 -12.97 20.64 -16.78
CA GLN A 70 -13.36 19.47 -17.55
C GLN A 70 -12.85 18.21 -16.86
N GLN A 71 -13.79 17.47 -16.29
CA GLN A 71 -13.58 16.11 -15.82
C GLN A 71 -13.01 15.26 -16.97
N PRO A 72 -11.86 14.59 -16.77
CA PRO A 72 -11.23 13.82 -17.83
C PRO A 72 -12.12 12.66 -18.29
N PRO A 73 -11.99 12.23 -19.57
CA PRO A 73 -12.86 11.22 -20.18
C PRO A 73 -12.85 9.91 -19.40
N SER A 74 -14.06 9.40 -19.14
CA SER A 74 -14.32 8.34 -18.16
C SER A 74 -13.75 6.98 -18.58
N THR A 75 -12.84 6.45 -17.75
CA THR A 75 -12.30 5.09 -17.86
C THR A 75 -13.19 4.04 -17.17
N GLY A 76 -14.50 4.32 -17.04
CA GLY A 76 -15.47 3.45 -16.35
C GLY A 76 -15.49 3.58 -14.82
N ILE A 77 -14.69 4.47 -14.24
CA ILE A 77 -14.79 4.89 -12.83
C ILE A 77 -15.19 6.37 -12.84
N SER A 78 -16.35 6.70 -12.26
CA SER A 78 -16.68 8.08 -11.90
C SER A 78 -15.91 8.43 -10.64
N TRP A 79 -15.13 9.49 -10.69
CA TRP A 79 -14.46 10.06 -9.52
C TRP A 79 -15.33 11.22 -9.05
N ASN A 80 -15.99 11.09 -7.89
CA ASN A 80 -16.81 12.16 -7.36
C ASN A 80 -16.20 12.65 -6.05
N VAL A 81 -15.94 13.96 -5.96
CA VAL A 81 -15.50 14.59 -4.71
C VAL A 81 -16.56 14.36 -3.64
N GLY A 82 -16.11 14.01 -2.44
CA GLY A 82 -17.00 13.69 -1.32
C GLY A 82 -17.19 12.19 -1.14
N GLU A 83 -17.06 11.37 -2.19
CA GLU A 83 -17.14 9.91 -2.06
C GLU A 83 -16.15 9.37 -1.02
N TRP A 84 -16.64 8.45 -0.20
CA TRP A 84 -15.86 7.80 0.85
C TRP A 84 -16.32 6.37 1.12
N VAL A 85 -15.39 5.55 1.61
CA VAL A 85 -15.62 4.19 2.12
C VAL A 85 -14.88 4.01 3.43
N ARG A 86 -15.46 3.26 4.35
CA ARG A 86 -14.87 2.90 5.64
C ARG A 86 -14.92 1.40 5.86
N TYR A 87 -13.79 0.85 6.27
CA TYR A 87 -13.60 -0.56 6.58
C TYR A 87 -13.13 -0.75 8.01
N GLU A 88 -13.37 -1.96 8.52
CA GLU A 88 -12.77 -2.46 9.74
C GLU A 88 -12.08 -3.79 9.43
N THR A 89 -11.00 -4.06 10.17
CA THR A 89 -10.18 -5.26 9.98
C THR A 89 -10.22 -6.15 11.20
N ASN A 90 -10.00 -7.45 10.99
CA ASN A 90 -9.86 -8.40 12.09
C ASN A 90 -8.59 -8.19 12.94
N GLN A 91 -7.77 -7.19 12.61
CA GLN A 91 -6.58 -6.76 13.35
C GLN A 91 -6.85 -5.53 14.21
N GLY A 92 -8.10 -5.03 14.27
CA GLY A 92 -8.52 -3.97 15.19
C GLY A 92 -8.24 -2.55 14.72
N TYR A 93 -7.87 -2.36 13.45
CA TYR A 93 -7.74 -1.03 12.86
C TYR A 93 -8.84 -0.74 11.85
N THR A 94 -9.20 0.54 11.73
CA THR A 94 -10.16 1.04 10.74
C THR A 94 -9.42 1.65 9.56
N LEU A 95 -10.07 1.64 8.40
CA LEU A 95 -9.55 2.23 7.18
C LEU A 95 -10.62 3.08 6.52
N GLU A 96 -10.42 4.39 6.46
CA GLU A 96 -11.23 5.30 5.65
C GLU A 96 -10.48 5.66 4.38
N ILE A 97 -11.18 5.70 3.25
CA ILE A 97 -10.67 6.19 1.96
C ILE A 97 -11.67 7.19 1.43
N LYS A 98 -11.21 8.38 1.06
CA LYS A 98 -12.04 9.49 0.58
C LYS A 98 -11.44 10.16 -0.65
N ILE A 99 -12.29 10.53 -1.61
CA ILE A 99 -11.94 11.47 -2.67
C ILE A 99 -12.13 12.87 -2.12
N GLU A 100 -11.02 13.58 -1.89
CA GLU A 100 -11.07 14.93 -1.32
C GLU A 100 -11.23 16.01 -2.37
N ASP A 101 -10.56 15.90 -3.51
CA ASP A 101 -10.52 16.97 -4.49
C ASP A 101 -9.97 16.50 -5.86
N PHE A 102 -9.96 17.42 -6.82
CA PHE A 102 -9.15 17.36 -8.04
C PHE A 102 -8.12 18.49 -8.03
N GLU A 103 -6.84 18.17 -8.19
CA GLU A 103 -5.79 19.19 -8.23
C GLU A 103 -4.66 18.84 -9.21
N VAL A 104 -3.99 19.88 -9.70
CA VAL A 104 -2.80 19.72 -10.54
C VAL A 104 -1.61 19.35 -9.67
N LYS A 105 -1.03 18.18 -9.91
CA LYS A 105 0.22 17.75 -9.28
C LYS A 105 1.22 17.36 -10.36
N GLN A 106 2.40 17.97 -10.35
CA GLN A 106 3.45 17.73 -11.36
C GLN A 106 2.93 17.88 -12.82
N GLY A 107 2.06 18.87 -13.06
CA GLY A 107 1.47 19.13 -14.39
C GLY A 107 0.35 18.17 -14.81
N VAL A 108 -0.07 17.24 -13.95
CA VAL A 108 -1.15 16.28 -14.22
C VAL A 108 -2.38 16.64 -13.38
N ASN A 109 -3.55 16.73 -14.00
CA ASN A 109 -4.84 16.85 -13.29
C ASN A 109 -5.11 15.53 -12.55
N CYS A 110 -4.91 15.52 -11.24
CA CYS A 110 -5.01 14.34 -10.41
C CYS A 110 -6.29 14.35 -9.59
N VAL A 111 -6.83 13.17 -9.31
CA VAL A 111 -7.75 12.95 -8.20
C VAL A 111 -6.92 12.88 -6.93
N LYS A 112 -7.27 13.70 -5.93
CA LYS A 112 -6.69 13.65 -4.59
C LYS A 112 -7.49 12.67 -3.74
N ILE A 113 -6.85 11.58 -3.35
CA ILE A 113 -7.46 10.53 -2.52
C ILE A 113 -6.73 10.48 -1.19
N VAL A 114 -7.45 10.59 -0.09
CA VAL A 114 -6.91 10.48 1.26
C VAL A 114 -7.36 9.17 1.88
N GLN A 115 -6.41 8.42 2.41
CA GLN A 115 -6.65 7.22 3.20
C GLN A 115 -6.17 7.44 4.62
N LYS A 116 -7.03 7.15 5.58
CA LYS A 116 -6.73 7.22 7.01
C LYS A 116 -6.87 5.84 7.61
N MET A 117 -5.82 5.38 8.25
CA MET A 117 -5.78 4.14 8.99
C MET A 117 -5.68 4.48 10.47
N GLU A 118 -6.72 4.17 11.25
CA GLU A 118 -6.74 4.40 12.69
C GLU A 118 -6.46 3.08 13.40
N MET A 119 -5.42 3.06 14.23
CA MET A 119 -5.00 1.94 15.05
C MET A 119 -5.13 2.34 16.53
N GLU A 120 -5.16 1.37 17.44
CA GLU A 120 -5.26 1.62 18.88
C GLU A 120 -4.21 2.63 19.41
N ASN A 121 -3.01 2.62 18.85
CA ASN A 121 -1.87 3.42 19.31
C ASN A 121 -1.40 4.50 18.32
N GLY A 122 -2.16 4.77 17.25
CA GLY A 122 -1.74 5.75 16.27
C GLY A 122 -2.61 5.84 15.03
N GLU A 123 -2.23 6.75 14.15
CA GLU A 123 -2.90 7.01 12.88
C GLU A 123 -1.86 7.07 11.75
N ILE A 124 -2.22 6.50 10.60
CA ILE A 124 -1.48 6.68 9.35
C ILE A 124 -2.41 7.35 8.35
N THR A 125 -2.06 8.55 7.91
CA THR A 125 -2.71 9.21 6.79
C THR A 125 -1.82 9.07 5.55
N MET A 126 -2.37 8.57 4.45
CA MET A 126 -1.74 8.57 3.13
C MET A 126 -2.59 9.37 2.15
N THR A 127 -1.96 10.35 1.50
CA THR A 127 -2.57 11.12 0.42
C THR A 127 -1.96 10.71 -0.91
N PHE A 128 -2.81 10.45 -1.89
CA PHE A 128 -2.44 10.05 -3.23
C PHE A 128 -2.95 11.06 -4.24
N TRP A 129 -2.07 11.48 -5.13
CA TRP A 129 -2.42 12.21 -6.34
C TRP A 129 -2.39 11.22 -7.49
N LEU A 130 -3.57 10.82 -7.95
CA LEU A 130 -3.73 9.78 -8.94
C LEU A 130 -4.20 10.38 -10.26
N ASP A 131 -3.51 10.06 -11.35
CA ASP A 131 -3.98 10.37 -12.71
C ASP A 131 -5.26 9.55 -12.98
N PRO A 132 -6.44 10.18 -13.15
CA PRO A 132 -7.72 9.48 -13.35
C PRO A 132 -7.77 8.68 -14.66
N THR A 133 -6.93 9.03 -15.64
CA THR A 133 -6.87 8.38 -16.95
C THR A 133 -6.01 7.12 -16.88
N THR A 134 -4.76 7.25 -16.41
CA THR A 134 -3.82 6.12 -16.38
C THR A 134 -3.92 5.27 -15.11
N ARG A 135 -4.65 5.77 -14.10
CA ARG A 135 -4.75 5.19 -12.75
C ARG A 135 -3.38 4.94 -12.13
N LYS A 136 -2.42 5.83 -12.40
CA LYS A 136 -1.09 5.80 -11.81
C LYS A 136 -1.01 6.89 -10.75
N VAL A 137 -0.36 6.59 -9.64
CA VAL A 137 -0.02 7.59 -8.65
C VAL A 137 1.08 8.47 -9.24
N VAL A 138 0.82 9.78 -9.30
CA VAL A 138 1.76 10.82 -9.71
C VAL A 138 2.63 11.22 -8.52
N TRP A 139 2.00 11.44 -7.37
CA TRP A 139 2.66 11.80 -6.12
C TRP A 139 1.99 11.14 -4.92
N TRP A 140 2.72 10.96 -3.84
CA TRP A 140 2.17 10.48 -2.58
C TRP A 140 2.75 11.26 -1.41
N HIS A 141 1.97 11.34 -0.34
CA HIS A 141 2.37 11.90 0.94
C HIS A 141 1.86 10.99 2.05
N GLN A 142 2.68 10.78 3.07
CA GLN A 142 2.40 9.91 4.20
C GLN A 142 2.72 10.66 5.48
N LEU A 143 1.78 10.61 6.41
CA LEU A 143 1.92 11.10 7.77
C LEU A 143 1.59 9.96 8.73
N ILE A 144 2.56 9.54 9.53
CA ILE A 144 2.41 8.51 10.56
C ILE A 144 2.52 9.19 11.92
N LYS A 145 1.52 9.02 12.77
CA LYS A 145 1.51 9.49 14.16
C LYS A 145 1.34 8.28 15.08
N ILE A 146 2.37 7.92 15.84
CA ILE A 146 2.32 6.81 16.79
C ILE A 146 2.89 7.28 18.12
N GLY A 147 2.04 7.34 19.15
CA GLY A 147 2.40 7.96 20.43
C GLY A 147 2.89 9.41 20.25
N THR A 148 4.14 9.69 20.63
CA THR A 148 4.78 11.01 20.47
C THR A 148 5.55 11.16 19.17
N GLN A 149 5.69 10.09 18.37
CA GLN A 149 6.46 10.12 17.13
C GLN A 149 5.56 10.56 15.97
N THR A 150 6.09 11.49 15.18
CA THR A 150 5.50 11.88 13.89
C THR A 150 6.54 11.65 12.80
N ILE A 151 6.18 10.86 11.79
CA ILE A 151 7.00 10.63 10.60
C ILE A 151 6.21 11.15 9.41
N GLU A 152 6.82 12.02 8.63
CA GLU A 152 6.25 12.57 7.42
C GLU A 152 7.19 12.28 6.25
N LYS A 153 6.63 11.78 5.15
CA LYS A 153 7.37 11.47 3.93
C LYS A 153 6.50 11.75 2.72
N GLU A 154 7.11 12.13 1.62
CA GLU A 154 6.44 12.24 0.34
C GLU A 154 7.40 11.94 -0.80
N GLY A 155 6.83 11.74 -1.98
CA GLY A 155 7.63 11.53 -3.18
C GLY A 155 6.81 11.22 -4.42
N PRO A 156 7.50 11.00 -5.55
CA PRO A 156 6.86 10.58 -6.78
C PRO A 156 6.25 9.19 -6.62
N GLY A 157 5.17 8.91 -7.36
CA GLY A 157 4.49 7.61 -7.29
C GLY A 157 5.36 6.39 -7.62
N ALA A 158 6.47 6.58 -8.34
CA ALA A 158 7.45 5.52 -8.59
C ALA A 158 8.15 5.01 -7.31
N GLU A 159 8.24 5.88 -6.30
CA GLU A 159 8.92 5.65 -5.01
C GLU A 159 7.94 5.28 -3.89
N LEU A 160 6.71 4.90 -4.23
CA LEU A 160 5.72 4.45 -3.25
C LEU A 160 6.29 3.33 -2.36
N PRO A 161 6.29 3.52 -1.02
CA PRO A 161 6.95 2.59 -0.10
C PRO A 161 6.31 1.20 -0.08
N ALA A 162 5.03 1.09 -0.44
CA ALA A 162 4.34 -0.17 -0.58
C ALA A 162 3.43 -0.14 -1.83
N LYS A 163 3.97 -0.60 -2.97
CA LYS A 163 3.23 -0.69 -4.24
C LYS A 163 1.95 -1.54 -4.15
N ASN A 164 1.86 -2.42 -3.17
CA ASN A 164 0.70 -3.29 -2.93
C ASN A 164 -0.40 -2.63 -2.06
N ASN A 165 -0.13 -1.47 -1.46
CA ASN A 165 -1.08 -0.80 -0.55
C ASN A 165 -2.03 0.17 -1.27
N VAL A 166 -1.92 0.30 -2.59
CA VAL A 166 -2.86 1.11 -3.38
C VAL A 166 -4.08 0.25 -3.72
N TRP A 167 -5.23 0.57 -3.12
CA TRP A 167 -6.53 -0.11 -3.28
C TRP A 167 -7.19 0.10 -4.65
N VAL A 168 -6.52 0.79 -5.56
CA VAL A 168 -6.99 0.94 -6.94
C VAL A 168 -6.67 -0.35 -7.69
N PHE A 169 -7.47 -1.38 -7.45
CA PHE A 169 -7.34 -2.66 -8.12
C PHE A 169 -7.57 -2.48 -9.62
N LYS A 170 -6.51 -2.63 -10.41
CA LYS A 170 -6.62 -2.71 -11.88
C LYS A 170 -7.18 -4.05 -12.34
N ASP A 171 -7.02 -5.07 -11.50
CA ASP A 171 -7.46 -6.45 -11.72
C ASP A 171 -7.81 -7.07 -10.35
N PHE A 172 -9.02 -7.63 -10.25
CA PHE A 172 -9.50 -8.34 -9.06
C PHE A 172 -9.06 -9.81 -9.04
N GLY A 173 -8.53 -10.34 -10.14
CA GLY A 173 -8.05 -11.70 -10.28
C GLY A 173 -9.09 -12.64 -10.89
N LYS A 174 -8.95 -13.94 -10.60
CA LYS A 174 -9.81 -14.99 -11.15
C LYS A 174 -11.22 -14.89 -10.57
N TYR A 175 -12.22 -14.73 -11.43
CA TYR A 175 -13.62 -14.79 -11.05
C TYR A 175 -14.01 -16.19 -10.55
N LEU A 176 -14.74 -16.24 -9.43
CA LEU A 176 -15.15 -17.46 -8.74
C LEU A 176 -16.67 -17.68 -8.71
N GLY A 177 -17.46 -16.66 -9.05
CA GLY A 177 -18.93 -16.72 -9.00
C GLY A 177 -19.53 -15.50 -8.31
N GLU A 178 -20.85 -15.53 -8.12
CA GLU A 178 -21.57 -14.53 -7.34
C GLU A 178 -22.05 -15.14 -6.02
N GLU A 179 -21.99 -14.37 -4.94
CA GLU A 179 -22.65 -14.73 -3.69
C GLU A 179 -23.15 -13.49 -2.95
N THR A 180 -24.25 -13.66 -2.21
CA THR A 180 -24.78 -12.62 -1.35
C THR A 180 -24.08 -12.71 0.01
N ILE A 181 -23.50 -11.61 0.47
CA ILE A 181 -22.83 -11.51 1.77
C ILE A 181 -23.43 -10.38 2.60
N THR A 182 -23.40 -10.55 3.92
CA THR A 182 -23.76 -9.53 4.89
C THR A 182 -22.50 -9.08 5.62
N VAL A 183 -22.32 -7.76 5.69
CA VAL A 183 -21.26 -7.04 6.41
C VAL A 183 -21.91 -5.93 7.24
N PRO A 184 -21.19 -5.21 8.11
CA PRO A 184 -21.81 -4.15 8.91
C PRO A 184 -22.49 -3.04 8.07
N ALA A 185 -21.98 -2.73 6.88
CA ALA A 185 -22.60 -1.78 5.96
C ALA A 185 -23.91 -2.25 5.29
N GLY A 186 -24.29 -3.53 5.45
CA GLY A 186 -25.51 -4.10 4.88
C GLY A 186 -25.30 -5.43 4.16
N THR A 187 -26.28 -5.80 3.33
CA THR A 187 -26.26 -7.05 2.55
C THR A 187 -26.14 -6.76 1.07
N PHE A 188 -25.18 -7.41 0.42
CA PHE A 188 -24.79 -7.13 -0.97
C PHE A 188 -24.71 -8.41 -1.78
N LYS A 189 -25.23 -8.37 -3.01
CA LYS A 189 -24.93 -9.38 -4.02
C LYS A 189 -23.56 -9.06 -4.63
N CYS A 190 -22.57 -9.91 -4.41
CA CYS A 190 -21.18 -9.63 -4.76
C CYS A 190 -20.65 -10.60 -5.82
N LYS A 191 -19.82 -10.08 -6.72
CA LYS A 191 -18.91 -10.91 -7.55
C LYS A 191 -17.70 -11.28 -6.71
N LYS A 192 -17.37 -12.57 -6.67
CA LYS A 192 -16.26 -13.11 -5.89
C LYS A 192 -15.06 -13.37 -6.77
N TYR A 193 -13.88 -12.96 -6.32
CA TYR A 193 -12.61 -13.13 -7.01
C TYR A 193 -11.54 -13.73 -6.11
N SER A 194 -10.54 -14.37 -6.72
CA SER A 194 -9.32 -14.81 -6.04
C SER A 194 -8.07 -14.39 -6.81
N ARG A 195 -7.05 -13.95 -6.07
CA ARG A 195 -5.74 -13.59 -6.58
C ARG A 195 -4.66 -14.30 -5.77
N LYS A 196 -3.82 -15.08 -6.46
CA LYS A 196 -2.62 -15.65 -5.85
C LYS A 196 -1.54 -14.57 -5.74
N THR A 197 -0.89 -14.50 -4.59
CA THR A 197 0.29 -13.69 -4.34
C THR A 197 1.44 -14.60 -3.89
N PRO A 198 2.71 -14.15 -3.94
CA PRO A 198 3.81 -14.91 -3.35
C PRO A 198 3.61 -15.25 -1.87
N GLU A 199 2.79 -14.46 -1.17
CA GLU A 199 2.52 -14.59 0.27
C GLU A 199 1.31 -15.47 0.57
N GLY A 200 0.47 -15.78 -0.42
CA GLY A 200 -0.75 -16.58 -0.23
C GLY A 200 -1.84 -16.34 -1.27
N GLU A 201 -3.09 -16.27 -0.81
CA GLU A 201 -4.27 -16.03 -1.63
C GLU A 201 -5.07 -14.86 -1.07
N ILE A 202 -5.49 -13.93 -1.93
CA ILE A 202 -6.42 -12.86 -1.60
C ILE A 202 -7.77 -13.22 -2.22
N VAL A 203 -8.83 -13.26 -1.42
CA VAL A 203 -10.21 -13.43 -1.88
C VAL A 203 -10.95 -12.11 -1.71
N LEU A 204 -11.62 -11.65 -2.77
CA LEU A 204 -12.27 -10.35 -2.82
C LEU A 204 -13.76 -10.52 -3.15
N TRP A 205 -14.60 -9.72 -2.50
CA TRP A 205 -16.01 -9.59 -2.78
C TRP A 205 -16.29 -8.18 -3.26
N VAL A 206 -16.76 -8.07 -4.49
CA VAL A 206 -16.86 -6.81 -5.22
C VAL A 206 -18.31 -6.53 -5.58
N ASN A 207 -18.75 -5.30 -5.35
CA ASN A 207 -20.05 -4.78 -5.75
C ASN A 207 -19.89 -3.37 -6.33
N ASP A 208 -20.45 -3.14 -7.51
CA ASP A 208 -20.27 -1.90 -8.29
C ASP A 208 -20.92 -0.67 -7.63
N GLN A 209 -21.83 -0.85 -6.67
CA GLN A 209 -22.48 0.22 -5.89
C GLN A 209 -21.53 0.87 -4.87
N ILE A 210 -20.48 0.17 -4.45
CA ILE A 210 -19.53 0.72 -3.47
C ILE A 210 -18.62 1.73 -4.17
N PRO A 211 -18.51 2.98 -3.71
CA PRO A 211 -17.68 3.99 -4.36
C PRO A 211 -16.18 3.67 -4.20
N ILE A 212 -15.35 4.30 -5.04
CA ILE A 212 -13.87 4.24 -5.04
C ILE A 212 -13.25 2.86 -5.32
N THR A 213 -13.55 1.87 -4.49
CA THR A 213 -12.86 0.57 -4.39
C THR A 213 -13.66 -0.58 -4.97
N LYS A 214 -15.00 -0.43 -5.06
CA LYS A 214 -15.97 -1.49 -5.36
C LYS A 214 -15.95 -2.65 -4.34
N LEU A 215 -15.20 -2.54 -3.24
CA LEU A 215 -14.90 -3.66 -2.35
C LEU A 215 -15.90 -3.71 -1.19
N VAL A 216 -16.51 -4.87 -0.97
CA VAL A 216 -17.38 -5.13 0.18
C VAL A 216 -16.62 -5.87 1.28
N LYS A 217 -15.76 -6.82 0.88
CA LYS A 217 -15.00 -7.66 1.79
C LYS A 217 -13.71 -8.18 1.14
N SER A 218 -12.66 -8.34 1.93
CA SER A 218 -11.44 -9.04 1.50
C SER A 218 -10.92 -10.00 2.56
N LYS A 219 -10.28 -11.08 2.11
CA LYS A 219 -9.58 -12.05 2.96
C LYS A 219 -8.22 -12.38 2.38
N ASN A 220 -7.16 -12.20 3.15
CA ASN A 220 -5.85 -12.73 2.81
C ASN A 220 -5.65 -14.03 3.57
N LYS A 221 -5.28 -15.08 2.83
CA LYS A 221 -5.00 -16.40 3.34
C LYS A 221 -3.54 -16.75 3.13
N LYS A 222 -2.90 -17.29 4.16
CA LYS A 222 -1.54 -17.85 4.09
C LYS A 222 -1.59 -19.29 4.59
N GLY A 223 -1.13 -20.24 3.77
CA GLY A 223 -1.23 -21.67 4.11
C GLY A 223 -2.66 -22.16 4.35
N GLY A 224 -3.66 -21.55 3.69
CA GLY A 224 -5.08 -21.89 3.86
C GLY A 224 -5.77 -21.22 5.06
N GLN A 225 -5.02 -20.58 5.96
CA GLN A 225 -5.58 -19.86 7.12
C GLN A 225 -5.78 -18.38 6.79
N VAL A 226 -6.88 -17.78 7.26
CA VAL A 226 -7.13 -16.34 7.12
C VAL A 226 -6.23 -15.58 8.10
N VAL A 227 -5.35 -14.73 7.57
CA VAL A 227 -4.40 -13.92 8.35
C VAL A 227 -4.78 -12.44 8.38
N PHE A 228 -5.64 -12.02 7.45
CA PHE A 228 -6.18 -10.68 7.37
C PHE A 228 -7.59 -10.74 6.78
N GLU A 229 -8.51 -10.01 7.36
CA GLU A 229 -9.87 -9.84 6.89
C GLU A 229 -10.26 -8.38 7.06
N MET A 230 -10.98 -7.85 6.07
CA MET A 230 -11.47 -6.48 6.05
C MET A 230 -12.89 -6.47 5.51
N GLU A 231 -13.79 -5.79 6.22
CA GLU A 231 -15.21 -5.69 5.88
C GLU A 231 -15.64 -4.23 5.78
N LEU A 232 -16.53 -3.95 4.82
CA LEU A 232 -17.12 -2.63 4.65
C LEU A 232 -18.07 -2.34 5.81
N VAL A 233 -17.84 -1.21 6.47
CA VAL A 233 -18.64 -0.76 7.62
C VAL A 233 -19.58 0.37 7.24
N ALA A 234 -19.11 1.30 6.40
CA ALA A 234 -19.94 2.39 5.89
C ALA A 234 -19.36 2.96 4.59
N TYR A 235 -20.17 3.69 3.84
CA TYR A 235 -19.76 4.39 2.62
C TYR A 235 -20.76 5.52 2.31
N GLY A 236 -20.35 6.48 1.49
CA GLY A 236 -21.20 7.60 1.10
C GLY A 236 -20.56 8.48 0.02
N SER A 237 -21.24 9.60 -0.26
CA SER A 237 -20.87 10.65 -1.22
C SER A 237 -21.16 12.02 -0.63
#